data_AF-A0A416U368-F1
#
_entry.id   AF-A0A416U368-F1
#
_cell.length_a   1.000
_cell.length_b   1.000
_cell.length_c   1.000
_cell.angle_alpha   90.00
_cell.angle_beta   90.00
_cell.angle_gamma   90.00
#
_symmetry.space_group_name_H-M   'P 1'
#
loop_
_entity.id
_entity.type
_entity.pdbx_description
1 polymer ?
#
loop_
_entity_poly.entity_id
_entity_poly.type
_entity_poly.pdbx_seq_one_letter_code
_entity_poly.pdbx_strand_id
1 'polypeptide(L)'
;MKLLYGTGNPAKLDAMRHRLAGLGIELIGLKDLGGVKQPEIIEDGKTPLENARKKAEAYFNALHMPVFSCDSGLYFDNVAEDDQPGVHVRTVNGKYLSDEEMTVHYAALAEKYGGLTGRYKNAVSLILDADHRYDAMDPSMESAPFRMVSTPHPMSKKGFPLDRLSIDLRTGKYYYDLNEQEAALDQLAVEDGFLQFFERAMEEYHKMERYELRTIRQDEMEQGVAIELACFPPNEACSEKSMRERVQYAPELFLAAVDKETGKIAGTLNGLATNETKFRDAFFDEISLYDPKGENVMLLGLSVLPEYRGQGIARALMEEYSRREQKNGRKQLILTCLQDKVEMYKKMNFRDEGISASTWGGEEWHDMTRKLND
;
A
#
# COMPACT_ATOMS: atom_id res chain seq x y z
N MET A 1 -13.40 -7.91 8.62
CA MET A 1 -12.35 -7.01 9.18
C MET A 1 -12.97 -5.67 9.56
N LYS A 2 -12.54 -5.04 10.66
CA LYS A 2 -12.97 -3.68 11.03
C LYS A 2 -12.06 -2.65 10.37
N LEU A 3 -12.63 -1.65 9.69
CA LEU A 3 -11.89 -0.67 8.91
C LEU A 3 -12.38 0.74 9.23
N LEU A 4 -11.45 1.65 9.56
CA LEU A 4 -11.76 3.06 9.77
C LEU A 4 -11.82 3.80 8.43
N TYR A 5 -12.89 4.54 8.20
CA TYR A 5 -12.92 5.60 7.21
C TYR A 5 -12.55 6.92 7.90
N GLY A 6 -11.44 7.53 7.48
CA GLY A 6 -10.93 8.84 7.94
C GLY A 6 -11.81 10.02 7.53
N THR A 7 -13.13 9.93 7.75
CA THR A 7 -14.09 10.99 7.46
C THR A 7 -14.92 11.34 8.70
N GLY A 8 -15.15 12.65 8.89
CA GLY A 8 -16.11 13.16 9.86
C GLY A 8 -17.54 13.31 9.31
N ASN A 9 -17.73 13.06 8.00
CA ASN A 9 -19.01 13.26 7.32
C ASN A 9 -19.85 11.95 7.36
N PRO A 10 -21.00 11.93 8.06
CA PRO A 10 -21.82 10.73 8.17
C PRO A 10 -22.40 10.27 6.83
N ALA A 11 -22.76 11.19 5.93
CA ALA A 11 -23.29 10.84 4.62
C ALA A 11 -22.24 10.13 3.75
N LYS A 12 -20.97 10.57 3.82
CA LYS A 12 -19.85 9.88 3.14
C LYS A 12 -19.65 8.47 3.68
N LEU A 13 -19.74 8.32 5.00
CA LEU A 13 -19.61 7.03 5.67
C LEU A 13 -20.70 6.07 5.26
N ASP A 14 -21.96 6.50 5.27
CA ASP A 14 -23.10 5.64 4.91
C ASP A 14 -23.10 5.24 3.43
N ALA A 15 -22.71 6.16 2.54
CA ALA A 15 -22.52 5.84 1.12
C ALA A 15 -21.43 4.78 0.91
N MET A 16 -20.31 4.90 1.62
CA MET A 16 -19.22 3.92 1.52
C MET A 16 -19.58 2.58 2.18
N ARG A 17 -20.33 2.58 3.29
CA ARG A 17 -20.88 1.35 3.90
C ARG A 17 -21.72 0.56 2.92
N HIS A 18 -22.62 1.25 2.20
CA HIS A 18 -23.46 0.59 1.21
C HIS A 18 -22.60 0.02 0.06
N ARG A 19 -21.60 0.77 -0.41
CA ARG A 19 -20.74 0.33 -1.51
C ARG A 19 -19.89 -0.89 -1.16
N LEU A 20 -19.33 -0.93 0.05
CA LEU A 20 -18.48 -2.03 0.49
C LEU A 20 -19.28 -3.18 1.14
N ALA A 21 -20.62 -3.13 1.06
CA ALA A 21 -21.47 -4.21 1.52
C ALA A 21 -21.16 -5.49 0.74
N GLY A 22 -20.90 -6.58 1.45
CA GLY A 22 -20.54 -7.86 0.84
C GLY A 22 -19.05 -8.22 0.91
N LEU A 23 -18.16 -7.25 1.14
CA LEU A 23 -16.72 -7.52 1.30
C LEU A 23 -16.30 -8.01 2.70
N GLY A 24 -17.27 -8.23 3.61
CA GLY A 24 -16.97 -8.60 4.99
C GLY A 24 -16.24 -7.50 5.79
N ILE A 25 -16.35 -6.24 5.35
CA ILE A 25 -15.76 -5.06 5.99
C ILE A 25 -16.79 -4.42 6.93
N GLU A 26 -16.44 -4.28 8.21
CA GLU A 26 -17.18 -3.49 9.18
C GLU A 26 -16.62 -2.06 9.18
N LEU A 27 -17.34 -1.12 8.55
CA LEU A 27 -16.88 0.25 8.38
C LEU A 27 -17.30 1.17 9.55
N ILE A 28 -16.31 1.80 10.18
CA ILE A 28 -16.52 2.83 11.20
C ILE A 28 -16.02 4.20 10.74
N GLY A 29 -16.62 5.28 11.22
CA GLY A 29 -16.16 6.65 10.98
C GLY A 29 -15.49 7.27 12.20
N LEU A 30 -14.91 8.47 12.04
CA LEU A 30 -14.19 9.15 13.13
C LEU A 30 -15.06 9.44 14.37
N LYS A 31 -16.37 9.63 14.18
CA LYS A 31 -17.33 9.86 15.26
C LYS A 31 -17.60 8.61 16.10
N ASP A 32 -17.41 7.42 15.51
CA ASP A 32 -17.64 6.14 16.18
C ASP A 32 -16.50 5.80 17.17
N LEU A 33 -15.38 6.54 17.13
CA LEU A 33 -14.20 6.34 17.98
C LEU A 33 -14.34 6.87 19.42
N GLY A 34 -15.47 7.49 19.79
CA GLY A 34 -15.77 7.79 21.20
C GLY A 34 -14.82 8.80 21.87
N GLY A 35 -14.66 9.99 21.30
CA GLY A 35 -13.94 11.10 21.94
C GLY A 35 -12.41 11.03 21.83
N VAL A 36 -11.87 10.08 21.08
CA VAL A 36 -10.44 10.02 20.75
C VAL A 36 -10.02 11.33 20.07
N LYS A 37 -8.93 11.93 20.55
CA LYS A 37 -8.37 13.15 19.97
C LYS A 37 -7.86 12.84 18.56
N GLN A 38 -8.47 13.48 17.58
CA GLN A 38 -8.06 13.34 16.19
C GLN A 38 -6.76 14.11 15.93
N PRO A 39 -5.83 13.57 15.13
CA PRO A 39 -4.65 14.31 14.72
C PRO A 39 -5.08 15.54 13.89
N GLU A 40 -4.30 16.61 14.01
CA GLU A 40 -4.41 17.74 13.08
C GLU A 40 -3.72 17.32 11.78
N ILE A 41 -4.45 17.41 10.67
CA ILE A 41 -3.97 16.97 9.36
C ILE A 41 -3.91 18.17 8.45
N ILE A 42 -2.71 18.46 7.94
CA ILE A 42 -2.47 19.54 6.98
C ILE A 42 -2.61 18.93 5.58
N GLU A 43 -3.62 19.39 4.84
CA GLU A 43 -3.93 18.95 3.48
C GLU A 43 -3.33 19.90 2.43
N ASP A 44 -2.00 20.00 2.44
CA ASP A 44 -1.18 20.82 1.52
C ASP A 44 -0.63 20.02 0.32
N GLY A 45 -1.23 18.85 0.01
CA GLY A 45 -0.92 18.11 -1.21
C GLY A 45 -1.37 18.87 -2.46
N LYS A 46 -0.71 18.59 -3.58
CA LYS A 46 -1.06 19.13 -4.91
C LYS A 46 -2.10 18.28 -5.64
N THR A 47 -2.30 17.04 -5.18
CA THR A 47 -3.24 16.09 -5.77
C THR A 47 -4.15 15.48 -4.71
N PRO A 48 -5.35 15.02 -5.08
CA PRO A 48 -6.23 14.29 -4.16
C PRO A 48 -5.53 13.09 -3.52
N LEU A 49 -4.69 12.37 -4.27
CA LEU A 49 -3.99 11.20 -3.75
C LEU A 49 -2.97 11.57 -2.66
N GLU A 50 -2.26 12.69 -2.81
CA GLU A 50 -1.35 13.18 -1.76
C GLU A 50 -2.09 13.52 -0.47
N ASN A 51 -3.25 14.19 -0.56
CA ASN A 51 -4.07 14.49 0.62
C ASN A 51 -4.68 13.23 1.24
N ALA A 52 -5.16 12.29 0.43
CA ALA A 52 -5.69 11.01 0.90
C ALA A 52 -4.63 10.21 1.67
N ARG A 53 -3.39 10.16 1.16
CA ARG A 53 -2.23 9.54 1.83
C ARG A 53 -1.93 10.19 3.17
N LYS A 54 -1.78 11.51 3.20
CA LYS A 54 -1.51 12.26 4.44
C LYS A 54 -2.57 11.98 5.50
N LYS A 55 -3.84 11.96 5.11
CA LYS A 55 -4.95 11.62 6.01
C LYS A 55 -4.86 10.18 6.53
N ALA A 56 -4.73 9.21 5.63
CA ALA A 56 -4.67 7.80 6.01
C ALA A 56 -3.48 7.52 6.94
N GLU A 57 -2.30 8.04 6.61
CA GLU A 57 -1.09 7.87 7.41
C GLU A 57 -1.20 8.54 8.79
N ALA A 58 -1.73 9.76 8.87
CA ALA A 58 -1.93 10.43 10.15
C ALA A 58 -2.89 9.66 11.07
N TYR A 59 -4.01 9.16 10.54
CA TYR A 59 -4.94 8.35 11.31
C TYR A 59 -4.35 6.98 11.69
N PHE A 60 -3.64 6.32 10.78
CA PHE A 60 -2.99 5.04 11.05
C PHE A 60 -1.97 5.14 12.17
N ASN A 61 -1.11 6.17 12.11
CA ASN A 61 -0.08 6.42 13.12
C ASN A 61 -0.68 6.81 14.48
N ALA A 62 -1.82 7.50 14.52
CA ALA A 62 -2.46 7.91 15.75
C ALA A 62 -3.31 6.81 16.41
N LEU A 63 -3.94 5.95 15.60
CA LEU A 63 -4.96 5.01 16.06
C LEU A 63 -4.53 3.54 15.99
N HIS A 64 -3.43 3.23 15.28
CA HIS A 64 -2.87 1.90 15.11
C HIS A 64 -3.91 0.85 14.66
N MET A 65 -4.77 1.23 13.72
CA MET A 65 -5.81 0.37 13.19
C MET A 65 -5.94 0.52 11.67
N PRO A 66 -6.42 -0.51 10.96
CA PRO A 66 -6.69 -0.41 9.52
C PRO A 66 -7.56 0.80 9.22
N VAL A 67 -7.12 1.62 8.26
CA VAL A 67 -7.76 2.88 7.90
C VAL A 67 -7.63 3.16 6.42
N PHE A 68 -8.64 3.80 5.85
CA PHE A 68 -8.49 4.50 4.57
C PHE A 68 -9.00 5.92 4.68
N SER A 69 -8.50 6.77 3.79
CA SER A 69 -9.00 8.11 3.58
C SER A 69 -9.20 8.35 2.10
N CYS A 70 -10.15 9.22 1.77
CA CYS A 70 -10.38 9.66 0.41
C CYS A 70 -10.21 11.17 0.33
N ASP A 71 -9.83 11.63 -0.86
CA ASP A 71 -9.89 13.04 -1.20
C ASP A 71 -10.40 13.22 -2.63
N SER A 72 -10.88 14.42 -2.93
CA SER A 72 -11.50 14.74 -4.21
C SER A 72 -11.03 16.10 -4.69
N GLY A 73 -10.70 16.22 -5.97
CA GLY A 73 -10.42 17.51 -6.61
C GLY A 73 -11.40 17.80 -7.73
N LEU A 74 -11.67 19.07 -8.01
CA LEU A 74 -12.49 19.52 -9.14
C LEU A 74 -11.60 19.92 -10.31
N TYR A 75 -11.87 19.35 -11.48
CA TYR A 75 -11.10 19.58 -12.69
C TYR A 75 -12.01 19.93 -13.85
N PHE A 76 -11.72 21.03 -14.53
CA PHE A 76 -12.35 21.46 -15.76
C PHE A 76 -11.53 21.07 -16.98
N ASP A 77 -12.22 20.79 -18.08
CA ASP A 77 -11.64 20.54 -19.38
C ASP A 77 -11.29 21.89 -20.06
N ASN A 78 -10.14 21.94 -20.75
CA ASN A 78 -9.71 23.08 -21.59
C ASN A 78 -9.60 24.46 -20.89
N VAL A 79 -9.23 24.49 -19.61
CA VAL A 79 -8.92 25.73 -18.88
C VAL A 79 -7.41 25.94 -18.71
N ALA A 80 -7.00 27.18 -18.47
CA ALA A 80 -5.63 27.49 -18.06
C ALA A 80 -5.30 26.85 -16.70
N GLU A 81 -4.02 26.55 -16.45
CA GLU A 81 -3.57 25.92 -15.20
C GLU A 81 -3.92 26.78 -13.96
N ASP A 82 -3.75 28.10 -14.06
CA ASP A 82 -4.09 29.06 -12.98
C ASP A 82 -5.59 29.12 -12.64
N ASP A 83 -6.44 28.67 -13.57
CA ASP A 83 -7.89 28.60 -13.38
C ASP A 83 -8.36 27.22 -12.89
N GLN A 84 -7.46 26.24 -12.79
CA GLN A 84 -7.83 24.88 -12.40
C GLN A 84 -7.97 24.77 -10.88
N PRO A 85 -9.14 24.41 -10.32
CA PRO A 85 -9.32 24.36 -8.88
C PRO A 85 -8.48 23.26 -8.21
N GLY A 86 -8.42 22.08 -8.84
CA GLY A 86 -7.75 20.90 -8.28
C GLY A 86 -8.30 20.56 -6.89
N VAL A 87 -7.42 20.38 -5.91
CA VAL A 87 -7.77 20.13 -4.49
C VAL A 87 -8.25 21.37 -3.76
N HIS A 88 -8.08 22.57 -4.33
CA HIS A 88 -8.36 23.84 -3.68
C HIS A 88 -9.73 24.40 -4.04
N VAL A 89 -10.75 23.53 -4.11
CA VAL A 89 -12.11 23.88 -4.59
C VAL A 89 -12.71 25.06 -3.83
N ARG A 90 -12.49 25.13 -2.52
CA ARG A 90 -13.00 26.22 -1.65
C ARG A 90 -11.93 27.26 -1.29
N THR A 91 -10.65 26.95 -1.47
CA THR A 91 -9.54 27.82 -1.07
C THR A 91 -8.92 28.45 -2.30
N VAL A 92 -9.41 29.60 -2.73
CA VAL A 92 -8.92 30.26 -3.94
C VAL A 92 -7.93 31.34 -3.54
N ASN A 93 -6.72 31.32 -4.11
CA ASN A 93 -5.65 32.30 -3.84
C ASN A 93 -5.38 32.49 -2.33
N GLY A 94 -5.38 31.39 -1.56
CA GLY A 94 -5.15 31.41 -0.11
C GLY A 94 -6.33 31.90 0.73
N LYS A 95 -7.46 32.26 0.12
CA LYS A 95 -8.69 32.65 0.82
C LYS A 95 -9.68 31.50 0.84
N TYR A 96 -10.13 31.12 2.04
CA TYR A 96 -11.24 30.20 2.22
C TYR A 96 -12.56 30.90 1.90
N LEU A 97 -13.25 30.46 0.85
CA LEU A 97 -14.48 31.08 0.36
C LEU A 97 -15.71 30.59 1.12
N SER A 98 -16.63 31.51 1.41
CA SER A 98 -18.02 31.21 1.80
C SER A 98 -18.80 30.60 0.63
N ASP A 99 -19.97 30.03 0.90
CA ASP A 99 -20.83 29.40 -0.13
C ASP A 99 -21.22 30.41 -1.24
N GLU A 100 -21.48 31.66 -0.87
CA GLU A 100 -21.82 32.72 -1.82
C GLU A 100 -20.59 33.15 -2.63
N GLU A 101 -19.43 33.29 -1.98
CA GLU A 101 -18.18 33.63 -2.69
C GLU A 101 -17.74 32.51 -3.65
N MET A 102 -17.96 31.24 -3.29
CA MET A 102 -17.78 30.13 -4.22
C MET A 102 -18.71 30.29 -5.43
N THR A 103 -20.01 30.57 -5.19
CA THR A 103 -20.97 30.75 -6.29
C THR A 103 -20.51 31.85 -7.25
N VAL A 104 -20.13 33.01 -6.72
CA VAL A 104 -19.64 34.15 -7.52
C VAL A 104 -18.37 33.79 -8.30
N HIS A 105 -17.40 33.15 -7.64
CA HIS A 105 -16.13 32.79 -8.26
C HIS A 105 -16.32 31.82 -9.45
N TYR A 106 -17.04 30.72 -9.22
CA TYR A 106 -17.24 29.69 -10.23
C TYR A 106 -18.21 30.12 -11.34
N ALA A 107 -19.20 30.97 -11.05
CA ALA A 107 -20.04 31.57 -12.07
C ALA A 107 -19.23 32.46 -13.02
N ALA A 108 -18.32 33.28 -12.48
CA ALA A 108 -17.43 34.12 -13.28
C ALA A 108 -16.46 33.28 -14.12
N LEU A 109 -15.96 32.17 -13.56
CA LEU A 109 -15.12 31.24 -14.32
C LEU A 109 -15.91 30.57 -15.46
N ALA A 110 -17.13 30.12 -15.20
CA ALA A 110 -18.00 29.58 -16.23
C ALA A 110 -18.30 30.62 -17.31
N GLU A 111 -18.54 31.88 -16.95
CA GLU A 111 -18.76 32.97 -17.93
C GLU A 111 -17.53 33.22 -18.80
N LYS A 112 -16.33 33.30 -18.20
CA LYS A 112 -15.04 33.50 -18.89
C LYS A 112 -14.83 32.49 -20.03
N TYR A 113 -15.25 31.25 -19.83
CA TYR A 113 -15.05 30.15 -20.77
C TYR A 113 -16.29 29.80 -21.63
N GLY A 114 -17.42 30.49 -21.46
CA GLY A 114 -18.67 30.18 -22.18
C GLY A 114 -19.38 28.91 -21.68
N GLY A 115 -19.15 28.54 -20.43
CA GLY A 115 -19.51 27.28 -19.79
C GLY A 115 -18.30 26.36 -19.66
N LEU A 116 -18.28 25.53 -18.62
CA LEU A 116 -17.19 24.60 -18.34
C LEU A 116 -17.72 23.17 -18.29
N THR A 117 -16.97 22.22 -18.83
CA THR A 117 -17.19 20.81 -18.53
C THR A 117 -16.26 20.42 -17.39
N GLY A 118 -16.83 19.94 -16.29
CA GLY A 118 -16.11 19.60 -15.07
C GLY A 118 -16.32 18.15 -14.65
N ARG A 119 -15.38 17.62 -13.88
CA ARG A 119 -15.47 16.32 -13.22
C ARG A 119 -14.71 16.36 -11.88
N TYR A 120 -15.19 15.58 -10.92
CA TYR A 120 -14.46 15.33 -9.69
C TYR A 120 -13.53 14.15 -9.86
N LYS A 121 -12.24 14.32 -9.61
CA LYS A 121 -11.29 13.21 -9.56
C LYS A 121 -11.11 12.77 -8.12
N ASN A 122 -11.42 11.51 -7.85
CA ASN A 122 -11.37 10.96 -6.50
C ASN A 122 -10.14 10.08 -6.33
N ALA A 123 -9.57 10.13 -5.13
CA ALA A 123 -8.47 9.29 -4.74
C ALA A 123 -8.77 8.58 -3.42
N VAL A 124 -8.13 7.44 -3.23
CA VAL A 124 -8.20 6.62 -2.03
C VAL A 124 -6.80 6.19 -1.61
N SER A 125 -6.54 6.22 -0.31
CA SER A 125 -5.37 5.61 0.31
C SER A 125 -5.85 4.73 1.46
N LEU A 126 -5.53 3.44 1.39
CA LEU A 126 -5.87 2.38 2.33
C LEU A 126 -4.59 1.86 2.98
N ILE A 127 -4.56 1.80 4.31
CA ILE A 127 -3.48 1.22 5.11
C ILE A 127 -4.12 0.13 5.96
N LEU A 128 -3.75 -1.12 5.73
CA LEU A 128 -4.23 -2.27 6.51
C LEU A 128 -3.31 -2.56 7.69
N ASP A 129 -1.99 -2.45 7.47
CA ASP A 129 -0.97 -2.52 8.51
C ASP A 129 0.30 -1.76 8.06
N ALA A 130 1.41 -1.96 8.77
CA ALA A 130 2.68 -1.29 8.52
C ALA A 130 3.29 -1.58 7.13
N ASP A 131 2.99 -2.74 6.53
CA ASP A 131 3.58 -3.20 5.28
C ASP A 131 2.60 -3.08 4.09
N HIS A 132 1.30 -2.99 4.38
CA HIS A 132 0.23 -3.02 3.37
C HIS A 132 -0.48 -1.68 3.23
N ARG A 133 0.03 -0.86 2.30
CA ARG A 133 -0.64 0.35 1.80
C ARG A 133 -1.03 0.21 0.32
N TYR A 134 -2.28 0.54 0.02
CA TYR A 134 -2.85 0.55 -1.32
C TYR A 134 -3.38 1.95 -1.63
N ASP A 135 -3.03 2.46 -2.81
CA ASP A 135 -3.39 3.81 -3.24
C ASP A 135 -3.99 3.75 -4.64
N ALA A 136 -4.99 4.58 -4.92
CA ALA A 136 -5.55 4.71 -6.26
C ALA A 136 -6.14 6.10 -6.52
N MET A 137 -6.07 6.52 -7.77
CA MET A 137 -6.73 7.70 -8.32
C MET A 137 -7.05 7.41 -9.79
N ASP A 138 -7.79 6.32 -10.00
CA ASP A 138 -8.02 5.76 -11.33
C ASP A 138 -9.14 6.52 -12.07
N PRO A 139 -9.15 6.55 -13.42
CA PRO A 139 -10.24 7.15 -14.18
C PRO A 139 -11.63 6.59 -13.84
N SER A 140 -11.73 5.31 -13.46
CA SER A 140 -12.96 4.67 -12.98
C SER A 140 -13.45 5.20 -11.63
N MET A 141 -12.70 6.11 -11.00
CA MET A 141 -13.05 6.83 -9.78
C MET A 141 -13.41 8.30 -10.05
N GLU A 142 -13.46 8.77 -11.30
CA GLU A 142 -13.85 10.16 -11.67
C GLU A 142 -15.35 10.37 -11.87
N SER A 143 -15.97 11.39 -11.25
CA SER A 143 -17.42 11.64 -11.37
C SER A 143 -17.88 11.65 -12.82
N ALA A 144 -19.16 11.38 -13.05
CA ALA A 144 -19.77 11.72 -14.32
C ALA A 144 -19.45 13.19 -14.66
N PRO A 145 -19.16 13.49 -15.93
CA PRO A 145 -18.89 14.85 -16.34
C PRO A 145 -20.17 15.68 -16.27
N PHE A 146 -20.03 16.92 -15.82
CA PHE A 146 -21.14 17.88 -15.72
C PHE A 146 -20.78 19.19 -16.39
N ARG A 147 -21.80 19.99 -16.69
CA ARG A 147 -21.62 21.34 -17.20
C ARG A 147 -21.79 22.36 -16.09
N MET A 148 -20.75 23.13 -15.81
CA MET A 148 -20.87 24.30 -14.95
C MET A 148 -21.29 25.52 -15.76
N VAL A 149 -22.31 26.24 -15.27
CA VAL A 149 -22.90 27.42 -15.91
C VAL A 149 -22.73 28.68 -15.06
N SER A 150 -22.79 29.85 -15.69
CA SER A 150 -22.66 31.15 -15.02
C SER A 150 -23.94 31.63 -14.35
N THR A 151 -25.11 31.12 -14.77
CA THR A 151 -26.40 31.48 -14.16
C THR A 151 -26.74 30.44 -13.10
N PRO A 152 -26.73 30.80 -11.80
CA PRO A 152 -27.06 29.83 -10.76
C PRO A 152 -28.56 29.51 -10.73
N HIS A 153 -28.88 28.29 -10.31
CA HIS A 153 -30.21 27.94 -9.86
C HIS A 153 -30.65 28.89 -8.71
N PRO A 154 -31.92 29.36 -8.69
CA PRO A 154 -32.39 30.33 -7.69
C PRO A 154 -32.26 29.83 -6.25
N MET A 155 -32.35 28.51 -6.06
CA MET A 155 -32.22 27.86 -4.77
C MET A 155 -30.80 27.37 -4.52
N SER A 156 -30.40 27.36 -3.26
CA SER A 156 -29.09 26.87 -2.81
C SER A 156 -29.24 25.76 -1.77
N LYS A 157 -28.31 24.80 -1.77
CA LYS A 157 -28.20 23.78 -0.74
C LYS A 157 -27.00 24.08 0.16
N LYS A 158 -27.26 24.26 1.46
CA LYS A 158 -26.20 24.60 2.44
C LYS A 158 -25.11 23.53 2.42
N GLY A 159 -23.85 23.92 2.28
CA GLY A 159 -22.71 23.01 2.21
C GLY A 159 -22.42 22.42 0.82
N PHE A 160 -23.31 22.64 -0.17
CA PHE A 160 -23.13 22.23 -1.56
C PHE A 160 -23.32 23.42 -2.51
N PRO A 161 -22.46 24.45 -2.42
CA PRO A 161 -22.64 25.70 -3.16
C PRO A 161 -22.54 25.52 -4.68
N LEU A 162 -21.85 24.49 -5.18
CA LEU A 162 -21.68 24.27 -6.61
C LEU A 162 -22.86 23.54 -7.26
N ASP A 163 -23.75 22.90 -6.49
CA ASP A 163 -24.91 22.17 -7.04
C ASP A 163 -25.87 23.08 -7.81
N ARG A 164 -25.90 24.37 -7.45
CA ARG A 164 -26.70 25.38 -8.15
C ARG A 164 -26.03 25.90 -9.42
N LEU A 165 -24.78 25.55 -9.69
CA LEU A 165 -24.05 25.92 -10.91
C LEU A 165 -23.76 24.71 -11.80
N SER A 166 -23.85 23.49 -11.26
CA SER A 166 -23.60 22.25 -11.97
C SER A 166 -24.87 21.69 -12.60
N ILE A 167 -24.81 21.41 -13.89
CA ILE A 167 -25.87 20.75 -14.67
C ILE A 167 -25.37 19.35 -15.08
N ASP A 168 -26.13 18.32 -14.74
CA ASP A 168 -25.86 16.96 -15.18
C ASP A 168 -26.05 16.85 -16.70
N LEU A 169 -25.02 16.36 -17.40
CA LEU A 169 -25.03 16.24 -18.85
C LEU A 169 -26.02 15.18 -19.35
N ARG A 170 -26.38 14.20 -18.52
CA ARG A 170 -27.34 13.15 -18.88
C ARG A 170 -28.79 13.64 -18.82
N THR A 171 -29.17 14.33 -17.75
CA THR A 171 -30.55 14.76 -17.50
C THR A 171 -30.83 16.18 -17.94
N GLY A 172 -29.80 17.02 -18.09
CA GLY A 172 -29.93 18.44 -18.38
C GLY A 172 -30.46 19.28 -17.21
N LYS A 173 -30.51 18.71 -16.00
CA LYS A 173 -30.99 19.38 -14.78
C LYS A 173 -29.83 19.88 -13.93
N TYR A 174 -30.10 20.90 -13.09
CA TYR A 174 -29.15 21.25 -12.04
C TYR A 174 -28.98 20.10 -11.07
N TYR A 175 -27.78 19.97 -10.50
CA TYR A 175 -27.50 19.03 -9.42
C TYR A 175 -28.41 19.26 -8.23
N TYR A 176 -28.85 20.52 -8.01
CA TYR A 176 -29.86 20.86 -7.00
C TYR A 176 -31.19 20.11 -7.20
N ASP A 177 -31.60 19.88 -8.45
CA ASP A 177 -32.89 19.28 -8.80
C ASP A 177 -32.84 17.74 -8.88
N LEU A 178 -31.65 17.16 -8.73
CA LEU A 178 -31.47 15.71 -8.68
C LEU A 178 -31.93 15.18 -7.32
N ASN A 179 -32.63 14.04 -7.33
CA ASN A 179 -33.05 13.41 -6.09
C ASN A 179 -31.84 12.89 -5.28
N GLU A 180 -32.03 12.55 -3.99
CA GLU A 180 -30.90 12.14 -3.13
C GLU A 180 -30.13 10.90 -3.63
N GLN A 181 -30.78 9.98 -4.35
CA GLN A 181 -30.10 8.84 -4.97
C GLN A 181 -29.26 9.28 -6.17
N GLU A 182 -29.80 10.15 -7.04
CA GLU A 182 -29.10 10.73 -8.19
C GLU A 182 -27.91 11.62 -7.76
N ALA A 183 -28.08 12.44 -6.72
CA ALA A 183 -27.03 13.32 -6.18
C ALA A 183 -25.94 12.57 -5.39
N ALA A 184 -26.29 11.49 -4.67
CA ALA A 184 -25.32 10.65 -3.97
C ALA A 184 -24.48 9.79 -4.93
N LEU A 185 -25.05 9.42 -6.08
CA LEU A 185 -24.32 8.76 -7.16
C LEU A 185 -23.22 9.70 -7.72
N ASP A 186 -23.51 10.98 -7.95
CA ASP A 186 -22.55 11.88 -8.62
C ASP A 186 -21.47 12.49 -7.70
N GLN A 187 -21.72 12.66 -6.41
CA GLN A 187 -20.75 13.32 -5.50
C GLN A 187 -19.76 12.36 -4.80
N LEU A 188 -20.03 11.05 -4.78
CA LEU A 188 -19.17 10.03 -4.16
C LEU A 188 -19.06 8.71 -4.95
N ALA A 189 -19.75 8.53 -6.09
CA ALA A 189 -19.95 7.19 -6.66
C ALA A 189 -19.79 7.10 -8.17
N VAL A 190 -18.55 7.00 -8.59
CA VAL A 190 -18.23 6.54 -9.93
C VAL A 190 -18.27 5.03 -9.89
N GLU A 191 -19.40 4.54 -10.36
CA GLU A 191 -19.68 3.36 -11.18
C GLU A 191 -19.16 1.98 -10.77
N ASP A 192 -18.03 1.83 -10.06
CA ASP A 192 -17.54 0.59 -9.42
C ASP A 192 -16.07 0.75 -8.96
N GLY A 193 -15.36 1.82 -9.34
CA GLY A 193 -13.91 1.92 -9.17
C GLY A 193 -13.42 1.79 -7.73
N PHE A 194 -14.17 2.34 -6.76
CA PHE A 194 -13.88 2.13 -5.34
C PHE A 194 -14.08 0.66 -4.92
N LEU A 195 -15.19 0.03 -5.34
CA LEU A 195 -15.46 -1.36 -5.01
C LEU A 195 -14.35 -2.26 -5.56
N GLN A 196 -14.00 -2.10 -6.83
CA GLN A 196 -12.91 -2.85 -7.48
C GLN A 196 -11.55 -2.62 -6.81
N PHE A 197 -11.27 -1.38 -6.37
CA PHE A 197 -10.07 -1.09 -5.60
C PHE A 197 -10.02 -1.88 -4.30
N PHE A 198 -11.13 -1.88 -3.53
CA PHE A 198 -11.20 -2.63 -2.29
C PHE A 198 -11.17 -4.15 -2.54
N GLU A 199 -11.86 -4.66 -3.55
CA GLU A 199 -11.79 -6.07 -3.92
C GLU A 199 -10.36 -6.51 -4.22
N ARG A 200 -9.64 -5.76 -5.07
CA ARG A 200 -8.24 -6.02 -5.40
C ARG A 200 -7.34 -5.94 -4.17
N ALA A 201 -7.44 -4.86 -3.39
CA ALA A 201 -6.61 -4.67 -2.20
C ALA A 201 -6.87 -5.76 -1.15
N MET A 202 -8.13 -6.16 -0.97
CA MET A 202 -8.51 -7.22 -0.05
C MET A 202 -8.07 -8.58 -0.57
N GLU A 203 -8.19 -8.87 -1.86
CA GLU A 203 -7.69 -10.12 -2.44
C GLU A 203 -6.17 -10.24 -2.26
N GLU A 204 -5.42 -9.17 -2.56
CA GLU A 204 -3.97 -9.10 -2.34
C GLU A 204 -3.60 -9.29 -0.87
N TYR A 205 -4.31 -8.63 0.04
CA TYR A 205 -4.08 -8.76 1.48
C TYR A 205 -4.42 -10.15 2.03
N HIS A 206 -5.55 -10.74 1.63
CA HIS A 206 -5.92 -12.10 2.08
C HIS A 206 -5.00 -13.17 1.49
N LYS A 207 -4.47 -12.99 0.27
CA LYS A 207 -3.41 -13.86 -0.25
C LYS A 207 -2.19 -13.88 0.67
N MET A 208 -1.87 -12.77 1.32
CA MET A 208 -0.78 -12.71 2.28
C MET A 208 -1.20 -13.29 3.64
N GLU A 209 -2.44 -13.05 4.09
CA GLU A 209 -2.99 -13.73 5.27
C GLU A 209 -3.11 -15.24 5.09
N ARG A 210 -3.07 -15.81 3.88
CA ARG A 210 -3.02 -17.26 3.67
C ARG A 210 -1.77 -17.90 4.29
N TYR A 211 -0.66 -17.15 4.35
CA TYR A 211 0.62 -17.70 4.79
C TYR A 211 0.88 -17.39 6.27
N GLU A 212 1.22 -18.42 7.03
CA GLU A 212 1.84 -18.27 8.35
C GLU A 212 3.36 -18.15 8.17
N LEU A 213 3.93 -17.01 8.56
CA LEU A 213 5.38 -16.83 8.60
C LEU A 213 5.90 -17.21 9.97
N ARG A 214 6.72 -18.27 10.05
CA ARG A 214 7.26 -18.75 11.32
C ARG A 214 8.56 -19.51 11.12
N THR A 215 9.27 -19.75 12.22
CA THR A 215 10.41 -20.67 12.24
C THR A 215 10.00 -22.05 11.73
N ILE A 216 10.85 -22.63 10.87
CA ILE A 216 10.69 -23.99 10.37
C ILE A 216 10.77 -25.00 11.53
N ARG A 217 9.98 -26.07 11.47
CA ARG A 217 10.01 -27.14 12.48
C ARG A 217 10.97 -28.24 12.06
N GLN A 218 11.45 -29.01 13.04
CA GLN A 218 12.39 -30.12 12.79
C GLN A 218 11.80 -31.20 11.88
N ASP A 219 10.51 -31.49 11.99
CA ASP A 219 9.78 -32.42 11.13
C ASP A 219 9.52 -31.88 9.71
N GLU A 220 9.78 -30.59 9.46
CA GLU A 220 9.67 -29.94 8.16
C GLU A 220 11.03 -29.81 7.44
N MET A 221 12.11 -30.32 8.03
CA MET A 221 13.49 -30.20 7.52
C MET A 221 13.62 -30.66 6.06
N GLU A 222 13.11 -31.85 5.74
CA GLU A 222 13.20 -32.39 4.38
C GLU A 222 12.36 -31.58 3.38
N GLN A 223 11.29 -30.91 3.84
CA GLN A 223 10.56 -29.98 2.99
C GLN A 223 11.39 -28.72 2.70
N GLY A 224 12.11 -28.20 3.68
CA GLY A 224 13.05 -27.09 3.49
C GLY A 224 14.16 -27.43 2.49
N VAL A 225 14.74 -28.64 2.59
CA VAL A 225 15.74 -29.16 1.65
C VAL A 225 15.16 -29.27 0.22
N ALA A 226 13.97 -29.86 0.08
CA ALA A 226 13.34 -30.03 -1.22
C ALA A 226 13.04 -28.68 -1.91
N ILE A 227 12.64 -27.65 -1.13
CA ILE A 227 12.38 -26.31 -1.64
C ILE A 227 13.66 -25.66 -2.21
N GLU A 228 14.79 -25.79 -1.50
CA GLU A 228 16.10 -25.29 -1.95
C GLU A 228 16.47 -25.87 -3.32
N LEU A 229 16.45 -27.21 -3.42
CA LEU A 229 16.80 -27.93 -4.64
C LEU A 229 15.85 -27.63 -5.81
N ALA A 230 14.59 -27.28 -5.53
CA ALA A 230 13.62 -26.88 -6.55
C ALA A 230 13.78 -25.42 -6.99
N CYS A 231 14.39 -24.57 -6.16
CA CYS A 231 14.48 -23.12 -6.43
C CYS A 231 15.79 -22.70 -7.09
N PHE A 232 16.88 -23.45 -6.89
CA PHE A 232 18.21 -23.11 -7.38
C PHE A 232 18.76 -24.12 -8.39
N PRO A 233 19.54 -23.67 -9.39
CA PRO A 233 20.35 -24.55 -10.20
C PRO A 233 21.30 -25.42 -9.35
N PRO A 234 21.68 -26.63 -9.81
CA PRO A 234 22.52 -27.55 -9.02
C PRO A 234 23.88 -26.97 -8.57
N ASN A 235 24.44 -26.00 -9.30
CA ASN A 235 25.69 -25.33 -8.94
C ASN A 235 25.50 -24.23 -7.87
N GLU A 236 24.31 -23.66 -7.74
CA GLU A 236 23.99 -22.60 -6.77
C GLU A 236 23.29 -23.13 -5.52
N ALA A 237 22.59 -24.26 -5.62
CA ALA A 237 21.85 -24.83 -4.50
C ALA A 237 22.79 -25.22 -3.35
N CYS A 238 22.43 -24.83 -2.12
CA CYS A 238 23.14 -25.34 -0.95
C CYS A 238 23.03 -26.86 -0.86
N SER A 239 24.09 -27.52 -0.39
CA SER A 239 24.04 -28.97 -0.22
C SER A 239 22.93 -29.38 0.76
N GLU A 240 22.33 -30.56 0.56
CA GLU A 240 21.31 -31.05 1.48
C GLU A 240 21.85 -31.14 2.92
N LYS A 241 23.13 -31.47 3.08
CA LYS A 241 23.80 -31.50 4.38
C LYS A 241 23.78 -30.11 5.03
N SER A 242 24.21 -29.08 4.30
CA SER A 242 24.26 -27.70 4.80
C SER A 242 22.87 -27.21 5.19
N MET A 243 21.84 -27.54 4.40
CA MET A 243 20.45 -27.22 4.70
C MET A 243 19.94 -27.92 5.97
N ARG A 244 20.19 -29.23 6.11
CA ARG A 244 19.82 -30.00 7.31
C ARG A 244 20.50 -29.45 8.57
N GLU A 245 21.79 -29.14 8.47
CA GLU A 245 22.57 -28.58 9.59
C GLU A 245 22.02 -27.21 10.03
N ARG A 246 21.65 -26.33 9.09
CA ARG A 246 21.02 -25.04 9.45
C ARG A 246 19.70 -25.22 10.18
N VAL A 247 18.82 -26.10 9.71
CA VAL A 247 17.54 -26.40 10.39
C VAL A 247 17.80 -27.02 11.77
N GLN A 248 18.81 -27.88 11.90
CA GLN A 248 19.13 -28.55 13.16
C GLN A 248 19.74 -27.60 14.21
N TYR A 249 20.69 -26.75 13.81
CA TYR A 249 21.54 -25.99 14.73
C TYR A 249 21.21 -24.50 14.82
N ALA A 250 20.57 -23.92 13.81
CA ALA A 250 20.12 -22.53 13.79
C ALA A 250 18.67 -22.39 13.26
N PRO A 251 17.70 -23.20 13.74
CA PRO A 251 16.33 -23.19 13.23
C PRO A 251 15.68 -21.81 13.33
N GLU A 252 16.02 -21.04 14.36
CA GLU A 252 15.53 -19.68 14.51
C GLU A 252 15.87 -18.87 13.26
N LEU A 253 17.08 -18.92 12.71
CA LEU A 253 17.47 -18.21 11.48
C LEU A 253 16.91 -18.83 10.18
N PHE A 254 15.94 -19.73 10.28
CA PHE A 254 15.29 -20.37 9.15
C PHE A 254 13.77 -20.13 9.21
N LEU A 255 13.32 -19.14 8.43
CA LEU A 255 11.93 -18.71 8.34
C LEU A 255 11.23 -19.45 7.20
N ALA A 256 10.01 -19.92 7.46
CA ALA A 256 9.15 -20.61 6.49
C ALA A 256 7.83 -19.83 6.33
N ALA A 257 7.35 -19.77 5.09
CA ALA A 257 6.01 -19.33 4.74
C ALA A 257 5.13 -20.56 4.53
N VAL A 258 4.26 -20.85 5.50
CA VAL A 258 3.42 -22.04 5.52
C VAL A 258 2.04 -21.69 5.01
N ASP A 259 1.62 -22.36 3.95
CA ASP A 259 0.25 -22.25 3.43
C ASP A 259 -0.72 -22.83 4.45
N LYS A 260 -1.55 -21.99 5.09
CA LYS A 260 -2.50 -22.42 6.11
C LYS A 260 -3.62 -23.32 5.56
N GLU A 261 -3.89 -23.29 4.26
CA GLU A 261 -4.89 -24.17 3.65
C GLU A 261 -4.38 -25.59 3.50
N THR A 262 -3.10 -25.76 3.13
CA THR A 262 -2.53 -27.08 2.82
C THR A 262 -1.59 -27.62 3.90
N GLY A 263 -1.16 -26.77 4.83
CA GLY A 263 -0.13 -27.08 5.83
C GLY A 263 1.28 -27.29 5.25
N LYS A 264 1.53 -26.85 4.00
CA LYS A 264 2.82 -27.05 3.32
C LYS A 264 3.61 -25.75 3.30
N ILE A 265 4.94 -25.86 3.29
CA ILE A 265 5.80 -24.70 3.08
C ILE A 265 5.77 -24.28 1.60
N ALA A 266 5.42 -23.01 1.36
CA ALA A 266 5.41 -22.37 0.04
C ALA A 266 6.75 -21.70 -0.29
N GLY A 267 7.50 -21.28 0.73
CA GLY A 267 8.82 -20.70 0.57
C GLY A 267 9.57 -20.58 1.89
N THR A 268 10.87 -20.34 1.80
CA THR A 268 11.79 -20.25 2.93
C THR A 268 12.77 -19.10 2.75
N LEU A 269 13.20 -18.52 3.86
CA LEU A 269 14.33 -17.59 3.94
C LEU A 269 15.22 -18.05 5.09
N ASN A 270 16.50 -18.29 4.81
CA ASN A 270 17.43 -18.75 5.82
C ASN A 270 18.73 -17.94 5.82
N GLY A 271 19.39 -17.91 6.98
CA GLY A 271 20.64 -17.20 7.17
C GLY A 271 21.51 -17.76 8.30
N LEU A 272 22.62 -17.08 8.55
CA LEU A 272 23.59 -17.41 9.59
C LEU A 272 24.04 -16.13 10.30
N ALA A 273 23.90 -16.07 11.62
CA ALA A 273 24.34 -14.92 12.40
C ALA A 273 25.85 -14.97 12.67
N THR A 274 26.52 -13.84 12.57
CA THR A 274 27.98 -13.68 12.76
C THR A 274 28.33 -12.21 13.05
N ASN A 275 29.54 -11.95 13.54
CA ASN A 275 30.09 -10.59 13.65
C ASN A 275 30.85 -10.16 12.38
N GLU A 276 31.04 -11.07 11.42
CA GLU A 276 31.63 -10.72 10.13
C GLU A 276 30.74 -9.74 9.35
N THR A 277 31.36 -8.84 8.60
CA THR A 277 30.69 -7.78 7.82
C THR A 277 30.85 -7.97 6.31
N LYS A 278 31.49 -9.06 5.90
CA LYS A 278 31.76 -9.41 4.50
C LYS A 278 31.26 -10.81 4.22
N PHE A 279 30.58 -10.97 3.09
CA PHE A 279 30.06 -12.25 2.65
C PHE A 279 31.18 -13.08 2.00
N ARG A 280 31.18 -14.40 2.23
CA ARG A 280 32.13 -15.37 1.65
C ARG A 280 31.51 -16.76 1.56
N ASP A 281 31.96 -17.56 0.61
CA ASP A 281 31.37 -18.86 0.24
C ASP A 281 31.23 -19.84 1.42
N ALA A 282 32.13 -19.77 2.40
CA ALA A 282 32.09 -20.62 3.58
C ALA A 282 30.76 -20.54 4.36
N PHE A 283 30.02 -19.44 4.30
CA PHE A 283 28.72 -19.35 4.96
C PHE A 283 27.67 -20.30 4.37
N PHE A 284 27.83 -20.72 3.10
CA PHE A 284 26.94 -21.71 2.50
C PHE A 284 27.17 -23.13 3.05
N ASP A 285 28.35 -23.46 3.57
CA ASP A 285 28.66 -24.85 3.96
C ASP A 285 29.08 -25.05 5.43
N GLU A 286 29.49 -23.99 6.13
CA GLU A 286 30.09 -24.10 7.46
C GLU A 286 29.14 -23.59 8.56
N ILE A 287 28.30 -24.47 9.10
CA ILE A 287 27.43 -24.17 10.25
C ILE A 287 28.23 -23.73 11.49
N SER A 288 29.52 -24.06 11.59
CA SER A 288 30.41 -23.62 12.67
C SER A 288 30.67 -22.11 12.70
N LEU A 289 30.37 -21.39 11.61
CA LEU A 289 30.45 -19.93 11.55
C LEU A 289 29.26 -19.24 12.22
N TYR A 290 28.25 -20.01 12.63
CA TYR A 290 27.10 -19.52 13.36
C TYR A 290 27.51 -19.04 14.76
N ASP A 291 27.29 -17.75 15.02
CA ASP A 291 27.31 -17.14 16.34
C ASP A 291 25.90 -16.66 16.70
N PRO A 292 25.21 -17.30 17.66
CA PRO A 292 23.90 -16.84 18.16
C PRO A 292 23.89 -15.37 18.60
N LYS A 293 25.04 -14.80 18.98
CA LYS A 293 25.20 -13.41 19.41
C LYS A 293 25.73 -12.47 18.33
N GLY A 294 25.96 -12.95 17.11
CA GLY A 294 26.52 -12.17 16.01
C GLY A 294 25.70 -10.91 15.68
N GLU A 295 26.33 -9.78 15.47
CA GLU A 295 25.60 -8.53 15.21
C GLU A 295 24.95 -8.50 13.80
N ASN A 296 25.41 -9.33 12.88
CA ASN A 296 24.96 -9.37 11.49
C ASN A 296 24.38 -10.74 11.14
N VAL A 297 23.54 -10.78 10.10
CA VAL A 297 23.04 -12.05 9.54
C VAL A 297 23.37 -12.13 8.05
N MET A 298 24.09 -13.18 7.68
CA MET A 298 24.34 -13.56 6.29
C MET A 298 23.11 -14.32 5.79
N LEU A 299 22.35 -13.78 4.83
CA LEU A 299 21.23 -14.49 4.23
C LEU A 299 21.75 -15.40 3.13
N LEU A 300 21.38 -16.68 3.21
CA LEU A 300 21.98 -17.75 2.41
C LEU A 300 21.03 -18.32 1.36
N GLY A 301 19.73 -18.09 1.50
CA GLY A 301 18.77 -18.53 0.48
C GLY A 301 17.39 -17.93 0.72
N LEU A 302 16.81 -17.40 -0.35
CA LEU A 302 15.42 -16.97 -0.43
C LEU A 302 14.72 -17.79 -1.52
N SER A 303 13.92 -18.77 -1.09
CA SER A 303 13.38 -19.80 -1.96
C SER A 303 11.85 -19.72 -1.95
N VAL A 304 11.23 -19.54 -3.10
CA VAL A 304 9.77 -19.66 -3.27
C VAL A 304 9.49 -20.64 -4.39
N LEU A 305 8.75 -21.70 -4.05
CA LEU A 305 8.39 -22.76 -4.97
C LEU A 305 7.70 -22.19 -6.23
N PRO A 306 7.98 -22.70 -7.44
CA PRO A 306 7.49 -22.14 -8.69
C PRO A 306 5.98 -21.84 -8.72
N GLU A 307 5.17 -22.74 -8.20
CA GLU A 307 3.70 -22.63 -8.14
C GLU A 307 3.19 -21.56 -7.17
N TYR A 308 4.05 -21.07 -6.26
CA TYR A 308 3.74 -20.02 -5.29
C TYR A 308 4.34 -18.65 -5.65
N ARG A 309 5.07 -18.55 -6.78
CA ARG A 309 5.69 -17.30 -7.23
C ARG A 309 4.65 -16.27 -7.69
N GLY A 310 5.02 -14.99 -7.65
CA GLY A 310 4.14 -13.88 -8.04
C GLY A 310 3.10 -13.48 -6.99
N GLN A 311 3.09 -14.14 -5.82
CA GLN A 311 2.13 -13.89 -4.74
C GLN A 311 2.70 -13.01 -3.61
N GLY A 312 3.88 -12.41 -3.79
CA GLY A 312 4.51 -11.54 -2.79
C GLY A 312 5.21 -12.26 -1.63
N ILE A 313 5.19 -13.60 -1.57
CA ILE A 313 5.76 -14.40 -0.46
C ILE A 313 7.23 -14.07 -0.18
N ALA A 314 8.06 -13.91 -1.22
CA ALA A 314 9.47 -13.59 -1.07
C ALA A 314 9.69 -12.26 -0.31
N ARG A 315 8.87 -11.25 -0.60
CA ARG A 315 8.90 -9.96 0.09
C ARG A 315 8.42 -10.09 1.53
N ALA A 316 7.33 -10.84 1.76
CA ALA A 316 6.79 -11.07 3.09
C ALA A 316 7.79 -11.80 4.00
N LEU A 317 8.47 -12.83 3.48
CA LEU A 317 9.57 -13.50 4.17
C LEU A 317 10.70 -12.52 4.54
N MET A 318 11.14 -11.68 3.60
CA MET A 318 12.22 -10.73 3.84
C MET A 318 11.86 -9.68 4.90
N GLU A 319 10.65 -9.12 4.87
CA GLU A 319 10.21 -8.12 5.84
C GLU A 319 10.04 -8.71 7.25
N GLU A 320 9.40 -9.88 7.36
CA GLU A 320 9.26 -10.55 8.66
C GLU A 320 10.61 -10.97 9.24
N TYR A 321 11.52 -11.47 8.40
CA TYR A 321 12.89 -11.79 8.82
C TYR A 321 13.62 -10.54 9.32
N SER A 322 13.53 -9.43 8.58
CA SER A 322 14.13 -8.15 8.96
C SER A 322 13.59 -7.65 10.29
N ARG A 323 12.27 -7.66 10.48
CA ARG A 323 11.60 -7.27 11.73
C ARG A 323 12.05 -8.13 12.90
N ARG A 324 12.10 -9.46 12.70
CA ARG A 324 12.48 -10.39 13.76
C ARG A 324 13.93 -10.20 14.18
N GLU A 325 14.84 -10.06 13.21
CA GLU A 325 16.26 -9.87 13.49
C GLU A 325 16.55 -8.50 14.10
N GLN A 326 15.82 -7.44 13.71
CA GLN A 326 15.86 -6.15 14.38
C GLN A 326 15.48 -6.28 15.86
N LYS A 327 14.36 -6.98 16.15
CA LYS A 327 13.91 -7.26 17.52
C LYS A 327 14.92 -8.10 18.31
N ASN A 328 15.66 -8.98 17.64
CA ASN A 328 16.74 -9.77 18.23
C ASN A 328 18.05 -8.97 18.42
N GLY A 329 18.06 -7.67 18.11
CA GLY A 329 19.20 -6.79 18.30
C GLY A 329 20.26 -6.89 17.21
N ARG A 330 19.97 -7.55 16.08
CA ARG A 330 20.87 -7.55 14.91
C ARG A 330 20.92 -6.14 14.31
N LYS A 331 22.06 -5.79 13.74
CA LYS A 331 22.34 -4.48 13.14
C LYS A 331 22.17 -4.49 11.63
N GLN A 332 22.47 -5.60 10.96
CA GLN A 332 22.54 -5.65 9.51
C GLN A 332 22.18 -7.03 8.96
N LEU A 333 21.50 -7.04 7.81
CA LEU A 333 21.37 -8.20 6.92
C LEU A 333 22.33 -8.02 5.75
N ILE A 334 23.03 -9.10 5.38
CA ILE A 334 24.01 -9.12 4.29
C ILE A 334 23.69 -10.33 3.42
N LEU A 335 23.63 -10.16 2.11
CA LEU A 335 23.42 -11.25 1.17
C LEU A 335 24.27 -11.05 -0.07
N THR A 336 24.38 -12.09 -0.88
CA THR A 336 24.96 -11.99 -2.21
C THR A 336 23.90 -12.38 -3.26
N CYS A 337 23.84 -11.69 -4.40
CA CYS A 337 22.86 -11.98 -5.46
C CYS A 337 23.40 -11.76 -6.88
N LEU A 338 22.82 -12.44 -7.86
CA LEU A 338 23.13 -12.21 -9.28
C LEU A 338 22.72 -10.79 -9.71
N GLN A 339 23.40 -10.27 -10.75
CA GLN A 339 23.15 -8.93 -11.31
C GLN A 339 21.66 -8.68 -11.64
N ASP A 340 20.94 -9.69 -12.14
CA ASP A 340 19.53 -9.57 -12.50
C ASP A 340 18.58 -9.43 -11.29
N LYS A 341 19.07 -9.72 -10.06
CA LYS A 341 18.31 -9.60 -8.80
C LYS A 341 18.60 -8.31 -8.03
N VAL A 342 19.63 -7.55 -8.39
CA VAL A 342 20.03 -6.32 -7.67
C VAL A 342 18.85 -5.35 -7.50
N GLU A 343 18.10 -5.08 -8.57
CA GLU A 343 16.95 -4.16 -8.52
C GLU A 343 15.77 -4.70 -7.69
N MET A 344 15.63 -6.02 -7.59
CA MET A 344 14.64 -6.64 -6.70
C MET A 344 15.00 -6.36 -5.23
N TYR A 345 16.25 -6.56 -4.85
CA TYR A 345 16.72 -6.34 -3.48
C TYR A 345 16.76 -4.85 -3.11
N LYS A 346 17.06 -3.94 -4.05
CA LYS A 346 16.91 -2.49 -3.82
C LYS A 346 15.48 -2.09 -3.43
N LYS A 347 14.47 -2.68 -4.07
CA LYS A 347 13.05 -2.49 -3.68
C LYS A 347 12.71 -3.06 -2.30
N MET A 348 13.54 -3.95 -1.76
CA MET A 348 13.46 -4.51 -0.40
C MET A 348 14.38 -3.78 0.59
N ASN A 349 14.78 -2.53 0.28
CA ASN A 349 15.64 -1.67 1.10
C ASN A 349 17.08 -2.16 1.29
N PHE A 350 17.60 -2.98 0.37
CA PHE A 350 19.02 -3.28 0.32
C PHE A 350 19.79 -2.25 -0.51
N ARG A 351 21.01 -1.96 -0.08
CA ARG A 351 22.00 -1.21 -0.82
C ARG A 351 22.93 -2.19 -1.54
N ASP A 352 23.20 -1.89 -2.80
CA ASP A 352 24.23 -2.57 -3.60
C ASP A 352 25.61 -2.07 -3.21
N GLU A 353 26.47 -2.99 -2.77
CA GLU A 353 27.87 -2.74 -2.40
C GLU A 353 28.86 -3.11 -3.53
N GLY A 354 28.33 -3.54 -4.68
CA GLY A 354 29.12 -3.94 -5.85
C GLY A 354 29.51 -5.42 -5.84
N ILE A 355 30.49 -5.76 -6.68
CA ILE A 355 30.92 -7.14 -6.90
C ILE A 355 31.43 -7.79 -5.60
N SER A 356 30.88 -8.96 -5.30
CA SER A 356 31.19 -9.79 -4.14
C SER A 356 32.54 -10.50 -4.31
N ALA A 357 33.14 -10.87 -3.18
CA ALA A 357 34.25 -11.83 -3.17
C ALA A 357 33.77 -13.29 -3.33
N SER A 358 32.46 -13.53 -3.24
CA SER A 358 31.85 -14.84 -3.44
C SER A 358 31.99 -15.31 -4.89
N THR A 359 32.34 -16.57 -5.06
CA THR A 359 32.39 -17.25 -6.36
C THR A 359 31.48 -18.47 -6.38
N TRP A 360 30.50 -18.49 -5.48
CA TRP A 360 29.61 -19.62 -5.26
C TRP A 360 28.93 -20.02 -6.57
N GLY A 361 28.91 -21.33 -6.85
CA GLY A 361 28.37 -21.86 -8.10
C GLY A 361 29.09 -21.44 -9.39
N GLY A 362 30.22 -20.73 -9.31
CA GLY A 362 30.97 -20.24 -10.46
C GLY A 362 30.41 -18.94 -11.07
N GLU A 363 29.53 -18.25 -10.36
CA GLU A 363 28.87 -17.02 -10.82
C GLU A 363 29.56 -15.74 -10.29
N GLU A 364 29.29 -14.61 -10.92
CA GLU A 364 29.69 -13.27 -10.44
C GLU A 364 28.54 -12.65 -9.65
N TRP A 365 28.75 -12.43 -8.36
CA TRP A 365 27.73 -11.98 -7.42
C TRP A 365 27.90 -10.52 -7.02
N HIS A 366 26.83 -9.89 -6.56
CA HIS A 366 26.81 -8.59 -5.90
C HIS A 366 26.53 -8.72 -4.42
N ASP A 367 27.34 -8.08 -3.57
CA ASP A 367 27.03 -7.94 -2.16
C ASP A 367 25.94 -6.89 -1.95
N MET A 368 24.91 -7.26 -1.19
CA MET A 368 23.80 -6.39 -0.85
C MET A 368 23.68 -6.27 0.67
N THR A 369 23.45 -5.07 1.18
CA THR A 369 23.29 -4.85 2.62
C THR A 369 22.03 -4.07 3.00
N ARG A 370 21.37 -4.47 4.10
CA ARG A 370 20.24 -3.74 4.69
C ARG A 370 20.52 -3.51 6.16
N LYS A 371 20.55 -2.25 6.59
CA LYS A 371 20.61 -1.91 8.01
C LYS A 371 19.25 -2.17 8.66
N LEU A 372 19.29 -2.70 9.88
CA LEU A 372 18.10 -2.97 10.68
C LEU A 372 17.88 -1.92 11.78
N ASN A 373 18.95 -1.25 12.21
CA ASN A 373 18.87 -0.15 13.17
C ASN A 373 19.32 1.13 12.46
N ASP A 374 18.37 2.02 12.21
CA ASP A 374 18.61 3.46 12.05
C ASP A 374 17.77 4.21 13.08
#